data_AF-A0A9W6WGX4-F1
#
_entry.id   AF-A0A9W6WGX4-F1
#
_cell.length_a   1.000
_cell.length_b   1.000
_cell.length_c   1.000
_cell.angle_alpha   90.00
_cell.angle_beta   90.00
_cell.angle_gamma   90.00
#
_symmetry.space_group_name_H-M   'P 1'
#
loop_
_entity.id
_entity.type
_entity.pdbx_description
1 polymer ?
#
loop_
_entity_poly.entity_id
_entity_poly.type
_entity_poly.pdbx_seq_one_letter_code
_entity_poly.pdbx_strand_id
1 'polypeptide(L)'
;MQWEFGTDLSYTNFSYSNLVLSKTNITSSADTIDASVAVTNSGSKAGKETVMLFLTQPYLSVSVPEVKQLKKFSKISLNPGESRAVTFTLTADDWSVYEP
;
A
#
# COMPACT_ATOMS: atom_id res chain seq x y z
N MET A 1 -1.42 17.84 -14.80
CA MET A 1 -1.89 16.44 -14.70
C MET A 1 -3.36 16.48 -14.32
N GLN A 2 -4.23 15.76 -15.02
CA GLN A 2 -5.68 15.81 -14.76
C GLN A 2 -6.15 14.73 -13.76
N TRP A 3 -5.46 13.58 -13.71
CA TRP A 3 -5.67 12.52 -12.72
C TRP A 3 -4.33 11.87 -12.36
N GLU A 4 -4.15 11.52 -11.08
CA GLU A 4 -2.96 10.83 -10.60
C GLU A 4 -3.03 9.32 -10.88
N PHE A 5 -1.88 8.67 -10.95
CA PHE A 5 -1.81 7.21 -11.05
C PHE A 5 -2.52 6.54 -9.85
N GLY A 6 -3.41 5.59 -10.15
CA GLY A 6 -4.23 4.92 -9.14
C GLY A 6 -5.55 5.63 -8.82
N THR A 7 -5.89 6.73 -9.51
CA THR A 7 -7.23 7.31 -9.42
C THR A 7 -8.25 6.33 -10.02
N ASP A 8 -9.24 5.93 -9.23
CA ASP A 8 -10.35 5.09 -9.67
C ASP A 8 -11.68 5.70 -9.22
N LEU A 9 -12.74 5.37 -9.95
CA LEU A 9 -14.12 5.74 -9.62
C LEU A 9 -14.89 4.47 -9.28
N SER A 10 -15.51 4.46 -8.10
CA SER A 10 -16.33 3.35 -7.64
C SER A 10 -17.75 3.82 -7.34
N TYR A 11 -18.72 2.92 -7.55
CA TYR A 11 -20.12 3.12 -7.16
C TYR A 11 -20.33 2.95 -5.64
N THR A 12 -19.28 2.63 -4.90
CA THR A 12 -19.25 2.57 -3.45
C THR A 12 -17.99 3.24 -2.92
N ASN A 13 -18.00 3.62 -1.64
CA ASN A 13 -16.87 4.30 -1.01
C ASN A 13 -16.12 3.30 -0.12
N PHE A 14 -14.80 3.42 -0.12
CA PHE A 14 -13.92 2.63 0.76
C PHE A 14 -13.16 3.56 1.70
N SER A 15 -13.14 3.20 2.98
CA SER A 15 -12.34 3.90 3.99
C SER A 15 -11.18 3.02 4.45
N TYR A 16 -10.03 3.66 4.61
CA TYR A 16 -8.82 3.04 5.13
C TYR A 16 -8.59 3.51 6.56
N SER A 17 -8.25 2.60 7.45
CA SER A 17 -7.94 2.92 8.83
C SER A 17 -6.90 1.96 9.39
N ASN A 18 -6.33 2.34 10.54
CA ASN A 18 -5.45 1.50 11.34
C ASN A 18 -4.29 0.90 10.54
N LEU A 19 -3.47 1.75 9.92
CA LEU A 19 -2.21 1.31 9.33
C LEU A 19 -1.26 0.90 10.45
N VAL A 20 -0.88 -0.38 10.47
CA VAL A 20 0.03 -0.97 11.45
C VAL A 20 1.22 -1.57 10.72
N LEU A 21 2.42 -1.30 11.25
CA LEU A 21 3.67 -1.92 10.80
C LEU A 21 4.16 -2.88 11.88
N SER A 22 4.59 -4.08 11.50
CA SER A 22 5.13 -5.04 12.46
C SER A 22 6.48 -4.60 13.06
N LYS A 23 7.24 -3.79 12.31
CA LYS A 23 8.52 -3.21 12.73
C LYS A 23 8.68 -1.81 12.13
N THR A 24 9.40 -0.96 12.84
CA THR A 24 9.77 0.40 12.39
C THR A 24 11.27 0.55 12.18
N ASN A 25 12.07 -0.41 12.64
CA ASN A 25 13.52 -0.45 12.46
C ASN A 25 13.89 -1.79 11.83
N ILE A 26 14.77 -1.71 10.83
CA ILE A 26 15.27 -2.85 10.07
C ILE A 26 16.78 -2.86 10.25
N THR A 27 17.35 -3.99 10.65
CA THR A 27 18.79 -4.09 10.92
C THR A 27 19.48 -5.11 10.03
N SER A 28 18.72 -6.01 9.40
CA SER A 28 19.21 -7.05 8.52
C SER A 28 18.48 -7.08 7.18
N SER A 29 19.16 -7.51 6.11
CA SER A 29 18.54 -7.79 4.81
C SER A 29 17.56 -8.97 4.86
N ALA A 30 17.63 -9.81 5.91
CA ALA A 30 16.68 -10.89 6.13
C ALA A 30 15.41 -10.46 6.88
N ASP A 31 15.35 -9.22 7.37
CA ASP A 31 14.17 -8.72 8.06
C ASP A 31 13.00 -8.51 7.10
N THR A 32 11.80 -8.82 7.58
CA THR A 32 10.54 -8.51 6.92
C THR A 32 9.73 -7.50 7.73
N ILE A 33 8.94 -6.68 7.04
CA ILE A 33 7.95 -5.78 7.63
C ILE A 33 6.57 -6.15 7.09
N ASP A 34 5.63 -6.40 7.98
CA ASP A 34 4.23 -6.53 7.59
C ASP A 34 3.54 -5.18 7.77
N ALA A 35 3.01 -4.65 6.66
CA ALA A 35 2.15 -3.48 6.64
C ALA A 35 0.70 -3.95 6.52
N SER A 36 -0.09 -3.74 7.57
CA SER A 36 -1.51 -4.10 7.61
C SER A 36 -2.38 -2.86 7.66
N VAL A 37 -3.43 -2.82 6.86
CA VAL A 37 -4.43 -1.73 6.84
C VAL A 37 -5.83 -2.31 6.84
N ALA A 38 -6.72 -1.72 7.63
CA ALA A 38 -8.14 -2.07 7.59
C ALA A 38 -8.83 -1.30 6.46
N VAL A 39 -9.51 -2.02 5.58
CA VAL A 39 -10.28 -1.45 4.48
C VAL A 39 -11.74 -1.78 4.68
N THR A 40 -12.59 -0.76 4.74
CA THR A 40 -14.02 -0.91 4.99
C THR A 40 -14.81 -0.34 3.83
N ASN A 41 -15.78 -1.11 3.33
CA ASN A 41 -16.75 -0.57 2.38
C ASN A 41 -17.80 0.25 3.13
N SER A 42 -17.68 1.57 3.09
CA SER A 42 -18.56 2.52 3.77
C SER A 42 -19.75 2.97 2.93
N GLY A 43 -19.88 2.48 1.69
CA GLY A 43 -21.02 2.77 0.83
C GLY A 43 -22.12 1.71 0.90
N SER A 44 -23.13 1.86 0.03
CA SER A 44 -24.35 1.04 0.03
C SER A 44 -24.35 -0.10 -0.98
N LYS A 45 -23.27 -0.26 -1.77
CA LYS A 45 -23.16 -1.29 -2.81
C LYS A 45 -21.93 -2.16 -2.59
N ALA A 46 -22.03 -3.44 -2.94
CA ALA A 46 -20.85 -4.30 -3.02
C ALA A 46 -19.89 -3.75 -4.08
N GLY A 47 -18.59 -3.80 -3.80
CA GLY A 47 -17.57 -3.26 -4.69
C GLY A 47 -16.25 -3.99 -4.56
N LYS A 48 -15.35 -3.70 -5.49
CA LYS A 48 -13.96 -4.17 -5.46
C LYS A 48 -13.05 -2.97 -5.31
N GLU A 49 -12.09 -3.07 -4.40
CA GLU A 49 -11.12 -2.02 -4.11
C GLU A 49 -9.71 -2.54 -4.39
N THR A 50 -8.86 -1.69 -4.99
CA THR A 50 -7.47 -2.03 -5.29
C THR A 50 -6.56 -1.33 -4.28
N VAL A 51 -6.24 -2.03 -3.20
CA VAL A 51 -5.37 -1.51 -2.15
C VAL A 51 -3.94 -1.46 -2.68
N MET A 52 -3.36 -0.26 -2.74
CA MET A 52 -2.02 -0.02 -3.26
C MET A 52 -1.06 0.41 -2.14
N LEU A 53 0.08 -0.27 -2.04
CA LEU A 53 1.17 0.05 -1.12
C LEU A 53 2.29 0.78 -1.88
N PHE A 54 2.53 2.01 -1.47
CA PHE A 54 3.60 2.84 -2.00
C PHE A 54 4.72 3.02 -0.97
N LEU A 55 5.96 3.07 -1.45
CA LEU A 55 7.14 3.46 -0.67
C LEU A 55 7.70 4.79 -1.16
N THR A 56 8.17 5.59 -0.21
CA THR A 56 8.91 6.82 -0.44
C THR A 56 10.18 6.77 0.40
N GLN A 57 11.33 6.99 -0.22
CA GLN A 57 12.62 7.03 0.45
C GLN A 57 13.06 8.50 0.57
N PRO A 58 12.98 9.11 1.77
CA PRO A 58 13.26 10.53 1.93
C PRO A 58 14.75 10.88 1.79
N TYR A 59 15.64 9.92 2.03
CA TYR A 59 17.09 10.08 1.93
C TYR A 59 17.66 8.91 1.15
N LEU A 60 18.39 9.20 0.08
CA LEU A 60 19.05 8.20 -0.75
C LEU A 60 20.44 8.67 -1.16
N SER A 61 21.39 7.73 -1.19
CA SER A 61 22.75 7.94 -1.69
C SER A 61 22.78 8.16 -3.20
N VAL A 62 21.81 7.59 -3.92
CA VAL A 62 21.63 7.72 -5.37
C VAL A 62 20.35 8.49 -5.64
N SER A 63 20.42 9.46 -6.57
CA SER A 63 19.24 10.20 -6.98
C SER A 63 18.34 9.29 -7.81
N VAL A 64 17.23 8.86 -7.23
CA VAL A 64 16.12 8.24 -7.97
C VAL A 64 15.04 9.29 -8.24
N PRO A 65 14.45 9.32 -9.44
CA PRO A 65 13.45 10.32 -9.79
C PRO A 65 12.09 10.04 -9.14
N GLU A 66 11.82 8.84 -8.63
CA GLU A 66 10.50 8.48 -8.11
C GLU A 66 10.27 8.94 -6.67
N VAL A 67 9.36 9.91 -6.51
CA VAL A 67 8.93 10.40 -5.18
C VAL A 67 8.01 9.41 -4.46
N LYS A 68 7.34 8.52 -5.21
CA LYS A 68 6.37 7.54 -4.71
C LYS A 68 6.35 6.30 -5.61
N GLN A 69 6.83 5.18 -5.11
CA GLN A 69 6.95 3.93 -5.88
C GLN A 69 5.89 2.92 -5.44
N LEU A 70 5.07 2.42 -6.36
CA LEU A 70 4.16 1.30 -6.09
C LEU A 70 4.97 0.01 -5.92
N LYS A 71 4.82 -0.68 -4.80
CA LYS A 71 5.53 -1.95 -4.54
C LYS A 71 4.60 -3.14 -4.59
N LYS A 72 3.45 -3.05 -3.93
CA LYS A 72 2.46 -4.14 -3.86
C LYS A 72 1.07 -3.59 -4.01
N PHE A 73 0.17 -4.41 -4.52
CA PHE A 73 -1.25 -4.10 -4.53
C PHE A 73 -2.06 -5.37 -4.35
N SER A 74 -3.26 -5.25 -3.80
CA SER A 74 -4.20 -6.35 -3.62
C SER A 74 -5.61 -5.90 -3.94
N LYS A 75 -6.30 -6.69 -4.76
CA LYS A 75 -7.68 -6.42 -5.13
C LYS A 75 -8.62 -7.23 -4.25
N ILE A 76 -9.40 -6.55 -3.42
CA ILE A 76 -10.35 -7.17 -2.49
C ILE A 76 -11.78 -6.88 -2.94
N SER A 77 -12.71 -7.77 -2.57
CA SER A 77 -14.15 -7.56 -2.75
C SER A 77 -14.78 -7.44 -1.38
N LEU A 78 -15.61 -6.42 -1.16
CA LEU A 78 -16.26 -6.15 0.11
C LEU A 78 -17.75 -5.85 -0.10
N ASN A 79 -18.58 -6.47 0.74
CA ASN A 79 -19.99 -6.12 0.85
C ASN A 79 -20.16 -4.79 1.61
N PRO A 80 -21.31 -4.10 1.49
CA PRO A 80 -21.60 -2.91 2.29
C PRO A 80 -21.40 -3.16 3.79
N GLY A 81 -20.61 -2.31 4.45
CA GLY A 81 -20.27 -2.44 5.87
C GLY A 81 -19.20 -3.50 6.19
N GLU A 82 -18.74 -4.30 5.23
CA GLU A 82 -17.68 -5.27 5.45
C GLU A 82 -16.33 -4.57 5.63
N SER A 83 -15.57 -5.00 6.63
CA SER A 83 -14.21 -4.56 6.89
C SER A 83 -13.24 -5.73 6.77
N ARG A 84 -12.12 -5.53 6.08
CA ARG A 84 -11.07 -6.53 5.89
C ARG A 84 -9.70 -5.93 6.13
N ALA A 85 -8.88 -6.63 6.90
CA ALA A 85 -7.46 -6.31 7.02
C ALA A 85 -6.72 -6.82 5.78
N VAL A 86 -5.97 -5.95 5.13
CA VAL A 86 -5.07 -6.29 4.03
C VAL A 86 -3.64 -6.13 4.53
N THR A 87 -2.88 -7.21 4.49
CA THR A 87 -1.49 -7.24 4.94
C THR A 87 -0.56 -7.48 3.77
N PHE A 88 0.48 -6.67 3.67
CA PHE A 88 1.57 -6.80 2.73
C PHE A 88 2.87 -7.03 3.49
N THR A 89 3.57 -8.12 3.18
CA THR A 89 4.92 -8.37 3.70
C THR A 89 5.92 -7.71 2.76
N LEU A 90 6.72 -6.78 3.27
CA LEU A 90 7.84 -6.13 2.61
C LEU A 90 9.16 -6.82 2.98
N THR A 91 10.07 -6.90 2.01
CA THR A 91 11.38 -7.51 2.11
C THR A 91 12.48 -6.55 1.63
N ALA A 92 13.75 -6.92 1.78
CA ALA A 92 14.85 -6.11 1.30
C ALA A 92 14.74 -5.72 -0.18
N ASP A 93 14.21 -6.62 -1.01
CA ASP A 93 14.04 -6.37 -2.46
C ASP A 93 13.03 -5.25 -2.74
N ASP A 94 12.07 -5.03 -1.83
CA ASP A 94 11.04 -4.01 -2.01
C ASP A 94 11.60 -2.58 -1.82
N TRP A 95 12.64 -2.39 -0.99
CA TRP A 95 13.27 -1.07 -0.75
C TRP A 95 14.69 -0.94 -1.31
N SER A 96 15.24 -1.99 -1.91
CA SER A 96 16.53 -1.94 -2.58
C SER A 96 16.47 -1.11 -3.86
N VAL A 97 17.58 -0.44 -4.18
CA VAL A 97 17.79 0.31 -5.41
C VAL A 97 18.94 -0.34 -6.16
N TYR A 98 18.81 -0.43 -7.49
CA TYR A 98 19.90 -0.93 -8.34
C TYR A 98 20.96 0.17 -8.54
N GLU A 99 22.21 -0.16 -8.23
CA GLU A 99 23.37 0.66 -8.56
C GLU A 99 24.10 0.02 -9.77
N PRO A 100 24.18 0.70 -10.93
CA PRO A 100 24.85 0.21 -12.13
C PRO A 100 26.38 0.21 -12.04
#